data_AF-A0A531L6J0-F1
#
_entry.id   AF-A0A531L6J0-F1
#
_cell.length_a   1.000
_cell.length_b   1.000
_cell.length_c   1.000
_cell.angle_alpha   90.00
_cell.angle_beta   90.00
_cell.angle_gamma   90.00
#
_symmetry.space_group_name_H-M   'P 1'
#
loop_
_entity.id
_entity.type
_entity.pdbx_description
1 polymer ?
#
loop_
_entity_poly.entity_id
_entity_poly.type
_entity_poly.pdbx_seq_one_letter_code
_entity_poly.pdbx_strand_id
1 'polypeptide(L)' 'RQRFAEKTAARIESLGWWDWSVEKLARAIPDMQALSIEAFLDRWEHEIP' A
#
# COMPACT_ATOMS: atom_id res chain seq x y z
N ARG A 1 -15.17 7.73 12.17
CA ARG A 1 -13.88 7.48 12.87
C ARG A 1 -12.81 7.23 11.82
N GLN A 2 -11.65 7.89 11.90
CA GLN A 2 -10.52 7.61 11.00
C GLN A 2 -9.96 6.21 11.27
N ARG A 3 -9.65 5.47 10.20
CA ARG A 3 -9.05 4.12 10.29
C ARG A 3 -7.55 4.18 10.57
N PHE A 4 -6.89 5.22 10.08
CA PHE A 4 -5.45 5.42 10.18
C PHE A 4 -5.14 6.86 10.58
N ALA A 5 -3.93 7.09 11.10
CA ALA A 5 -3.40 8.43 11.32
C ALA A 5 -3.22 9.15 9.98
N GLU A 6 -3.31 10.49 10.00
CA GLU A 6 -3.25 11.34 8.80
C GLU A 6 -2.01 11.05 7.93
N LYS A 7 -0.84 10.88 8.55
CA LYS A 7 0.40 10.52 7.84
C LYS A 7 0.28 9.20 7.06
N THR A 8 -0.30 8.18 7.68
CA THR A 8 -0.48 6.86 7.04
C THR A 8 -1.55 6.92 5.95
N ALA A 9 -2.62 7.69 6.15
CA ALA A 9 -3.64 7.91 5.12
C ALA A 9 -3.05 8.58 3.87
N ALA A 10 -2.25 9.64 4.03
CA ALA A 10 -1.60 10.34 2.92
C ALA A 10 -0.66 9.42 2.11
N ARG A 11 0.05 8.51 2.79
CA ARG A 11 0.90 7.50 2.14
C ARG A 11 0.08 6.51 1.32
N ILE A 12 -1.03 6.01 1.86
CA ILE A 12 -1.95 5.11 1.13
C ILE A 12 -2.51 5.79 -0.12
N GLU A 13 -2.91 7.06 0.01
CA GLU A 13 -3.39 7.88 -1.11
C GLU A 13 -2.30 8.09 -2.17
N SER A 14 -1.07 8.40 -1.76
CA SER A 14 0.06 8.55 -2.67
C SER A 14 0.44 7.25 -3.38
N LEU A 15 0.27 6.10 -2.73
CA LEU A 15 0.57 4.80 -3.32
C LEU A 15 -0.42 4.42 -4.43
N GLY A 16 -1.70 4.84 -4.28
CA GLY A 16 -2.73 4.70 -5.31
C GLY A 16 -2.93 3.26 -5.79
N TRP A 17 -2.85 2.28 -4.87
CA TRP A 17 -2.78 0.86 -5.25
C TRP A 17 -4.05 0.33 -5.94
N TRP A 18 -5.18 1.02 -5.79
CA TRP A 18 -6.42 0.71 -6.49
C TRP A 18 -6.34 0.97 -8.00
N ASP A 19 -5.42 1.83 -8.46
CA ASP A 19 -5.19 2.13 -9.87
C ASP A 19 -4.12 1.23 -10.52
N TRP A 20 -3.56 0.29 -9.76
CA TRP A 20 -2.54 -0.63 -10.28
C TRP A 20 -3.12 -1.62 -11.28
N SER A 21 -2.27 -2.12 -12.18
CA SER A 21 -2.63 -3.26 -13.04
C SER A 21 -2.97 -4.48 -12.19
N VAL A 22 -3.81 -5.37 -12.73
CA VAL A 22 -4.25 -6.60 -12.04
C VAL A 22 -3.06 -7.46 -11.62
N GLU A 23 -2.00 -7.52 -12.44
CA GLU A 23 -0.79 -8.29 -12.16
C GLU A 23 -0.01 -7.68 -10.99
N LYS A 24 0.12 -6.36 -10.92
CA LYS A 24 0.79 -5.69 -9.80
C LYS A 24 -0.02 -5.84 -8.52
N LEU A 25 -1.33 -5.65 -8.58
CA LEU A 25 -2.23 -5.84 -7.43
C LEU A 25 -2.18 -7.29 -6.92
N ALA A 26 -2.19 -8.28 -7.81
CA ALA A 26 -2.09 -9.69 -7.43
C ALA A 26 -0.78 -10.01 -6.69
N ARG A 27 0.35 -9.41 -7.09
CA ARG A 27 1.62 -9.55 -6.37
C ARG A 27 1.60 -8.90 -4.98
N ALA A 28 0.79 -7.87 -4.79
CA ALA A 28 0.70 -7.12 -3.54
C ALA A 28 -0.27 -7.72 -2.52
N ILE A 29 -1.26 -8.51 -2.94
CA ILE A 29 -2.27 -9.12 -2.05
C ILE A 29 -1.64 -9.90 -0.89
N PRO A 30 -0.65 -10.81 -1.10
CA PRO A 30 -0.04 -11.54 0.00
C PRO A 30 0.60 -10.61 1.04
N ASP A 31 1.23 -9.53 0.60
CA ASP A 31 1.85 -8.55 1.49
C ASP A 31 0.78 -7.71 2.23
N MET A 32 -0.32 -7.33 1.58
CA MET A 32 -1.44 -6.63 2.23
C MET A 32 -2.06 -7.46 3.36
N GLN A 33 -2.05 -8.78 3.23
CA GLN A 33 -2.59 -9.70 4.23
C GLN A 33 -1.60 -10.00 5.36
N ALA A 34 -0.30 -10.04 5.05
CA ALA A 34 0.74 -10.47 5.98
C ALA A 34 1.41 -9.31 6.75
N LEU A 35 1.49 -8.12 6.16
CA LEU A 35 2.25 -7.00 6.71
C LEU A 35 1.35 -6.02 7.47
N SER A 36 1.95 -5.29 8.43
CA SER A 36 1.33 -4.06 8.92
C SER A 36 1.26 -3.04 7.78
N ILE A 37 0.33 -2.08 7.89
CA ILE A 37 0.15 -1.07 6.85
C ILE A 37 1.44 -0.26 6.63
N GLU A 38 2.20 0.04 7.67
CA GLU A 38 3.48 0.75 7.58
C GLU A 38 4.52 -0.07 6.81
N ALA A 39 4.67 -1.36 7.10
CA ALA A 39 5.62 -2.23 6.42
C ALA A 39 5.22 -2.50 4.96
N PHE A 40 3.91 -2.58 4.68
CA PHE A 40 3.38 -2.65 3.32
C PHE A 40 3.76 -1.39 2.53
N LEU A 41 3.49 -0.20 3.09
CA LEU A 41 3.86 1.07 2.46
C LEU A 41 5.36 1.19 2.25
N ASP A 42 6.18 0.87 3.25
CA ASP A 42 7.64 0.91 3.15
C ASP A 42 8.15 0.02 2.01
N ARG A 43 7.57 -1.15 1.80
CA ARG A 43 7.96 -2.05 0.70
C ARG A 43 7.54 -1.50 -0.66
N TRP A 44 6.27 -1.12 -0.80
CA TRP A 44 5.66 -0.84 -2.10
C TRP A 44 5.81 0.61 -2.57
N GLU A 45 6.15 1.55 -1.69
CA GLU A 45 6.58 2.91 -2.07
C GLU A 45 7.97 2.93 -2.72
N HIS A 46 8.83 1.96 -2.39
CA HIS A 46 10.18 1.85 -2.95
C HIS A 46 10.26 0.90 -4.15
N GLU A 47 9.22 0.11 -4.40
CA GLU A 47 9.10 -0.75 -5.60
C GLU A 47 8.71 0.07 -6.85
N ILE A 48 9.38 1.22 -7.03
CA ILE A 48 9.34 2.03 -8.24
C ILE A 48 10.44 1.52 -9.18
N PRO A 49 10.04 0.96 -10.32
CA PRO A 49 10.43 1.53 -11.60
C PRO A 49 9.24 2.10 -12.38
#